data_AF-A0AA38YLN5-F1
#
_entry.id   AF-A0AA38YLN5-F1
#
_cell.length_a   1.000
_cell.length_b   1.000
_cell.length_c   1.000
_cell.angle_alpha   90.00
_cell.angle_beta   90.00
_cell.angle_gamma   90.00
#
_symmetry.space_group_name_H-M   'P 1'
#
loop_
_entity.id
_entity.type
_entity.pdbx_description
1 polymer ?
#
loop_
_entity_poly.entity_id
_entity_poly.type
_entity_poly.pdbx_seq_one_letter_code
_entity_poly.pdbx_strand_id
1 'polypeptide(L)'
;MSIEEYLDHFNKIILDLENIDITISDEDKAILLLTSLDASYTNMKEAIMYGRDSLTFDEVQSILHARELQKQEESKDESGEGLNIRGRSDK
;
A
#
# COMPACT_ATOMS: atom_id res chain seq x y z
N MET A 1 7.64 -3.13 9.18
CA MET A 1 6.49 -4.02 8.95
C MET A 1 6.19 -3.97 7.47
N SER A 2 6.12 -5.11 6.80
CA SER A 2 5.67 -5.15 5.39
C SER A 2 4.18 -4.86 5.31
N ILE A 3 3.68 -4.52 4.11
CA ILE A 3 2.23 -4.36 3.91
C ILE A 3 1.48 -5.66 4.22
N GLU A 4 2.06 -6.83 3.94
CA GLU A 4 1.45 -8.12 4.29
C GLU A 4 1.31 -8.32 5.80
N GLU A 5 2.39 -8.11 6.58
CA GLU A 5 2.35 -8.22 8.04
C GLU A 5 1.34 -7.24 8.66
N TYR A 6 1.23 -6.06 8.07
CA TYR A 6 0.27 -5.05 8.49
C TYR A 6 -1.17 -5.46 8.22
N LEU A 7 -1.47 -5.97 7.02
CA LEU A 7 -2.80 -6.46 6.66
C LEU A 7 -3.21 -7.66 7.52
N ASP A 8 -2.29 -8.57 7.80
CA ASP A 8 -2.53 -9.70 8.71
C ASP A 8 -2.87 -9.22 10.12
N HIS A 9 -2.15 -8.23 10.63
CA HIS A 9 -2.43 -7.65 11.93
C HIS A 9 -3.79 -6.95 11.97
N PHE A 10 -4.11 -6.18 10.92
CA PHE A 10 -5.40 -5.52 10.77
C PHE A 10 -6.55 -6.54 10.75
N ASN A 11 -6.45 -7.59 9.91
CA ASN A 11 -7.45 -8.64 9.81
C ASN A 11 -7.66 -9.40 11.12
N LYS A 12 -6.58 -9.61 11.89
CA LYS A 12 -6.69 -10.20 13.23
C LYS A 12 -7.49 -9.31 14.18
N ILE A 13 -7.28 -7.99 14.17
CA ILE A 13 -8.07 -7.06 14.99
C ILE A 13 -9.54 -7.10 14.59
N ILE A 14 -9.84 -7.11 13.28
CA ILE A 14 -11.22 -7.24 12.79
C ILE A 14 -11.86 -8.54 13.29
N LEU A 15 -11.14 -9.66 13.21
CA LEU A 15 -11.63 -10.96 13.71
C LEU A 15 -11.86 -10.93 15.23
N ASP A 16 -10.96 -10.30 15.99
CA ASP A 16 -11.09 -10.17 17.45
C ASP A 16 -12.31 -9.32 17.83
N LEU A 17 -12.65 -8.29 17.04
CA LEU A 17 -13.87 -7.50 17.21
C LEU A 17 -15.13 -8.31 16.85
N GLU A 18 -15.09 -9.05 15.75
CA GLU A 18 -16.20 -9.93 15.35
C GLU A 18 -16.46 -11.02 16.40
N ASN A 19 -15.42 -11.51 17.08
CA ASN A 19 -15.53 -12.50 18.18
C ASN A 19 -16.28 -11.97 19.41
N ILE A 20 -16.39 -10.65 19.58
CA ILE A 20 -17.18 -10.01 20.65
C ILE A 20 -18.46 -9.36 20.11
N ASP A 21 -18.96 -9.86 18.98
CA ASP A 21 -20.16 -9.41 18.27
C ASP A 21 -20.10 -7.94 17.77
N ILE A 22 -18.88 -7.42 17.55
CA ILE A 22 -18.68 -6.11 16.92
C ILE A 22 -18.34 -6.32 15.45
N THR A 23 -19.34 -6.11 14.58
CA THR A 23 -19.16 -6.15 13.14
C THR A 23 -18.89 -4.76 12.59
N ILE A 24 -17.81 -4.60 11.83
CA ILE A 24 -17.50 -3.38 11.08
C ILE A 24 -17.99 -3.57 9.64
N SER A 25 -18.61 -2.54 9.06
CA SER A 25 -19.04 -2.60 7.65
C SER A 25 -17.83 -2.67 6.71
N ASP A 26 -18.01 -3.21 5.51
CA ASP A 26 -16.90 -3.34 4.56
C ASP A 26 -16.26 -1.98 4.20
N GLU A 27 -17.10 -0.96 4.00
CA GLU A 27 -16.67 0.41 3.72
C GLU A 27 -15.91 1.01 4.92
N ASP A 28 -16.40 0.80 6.15
CA ASP A 28 -15.72 1.26 7.36
C ASP A 28 -14.37 0.54 7.56
N LYS A 29 -14.28 -0.77 7.25
CA LYS A 29 -13.00 -1.52 7.26
C LYS A 29 -12.01 -0.89 6.29
N ALA A 30 -12.48 -0.55 5.09
CA ALA A 30 -11.66 0.07 4.05
C ALA A 30 -11.14 1.46 4.45
N ILE A 31 -12.01 2.31 5.01
CA ILE A 31 -11.64 3.63 5.51
C ILE A 31 -10.67 3.50 6.69
N LEU A 32 -10.97 2.63 7.65
CA LEU A 32 -10.12 2.43 8.82
C LEU A 32 -8.72 2.01 8.39
N LEU A 33 -8.62 1.02 7.49
CA LEU A 33 -7.36 0.56 6.92
C LEU A 33 -6.56 1.70 6.27
N LEU A 34 -7.21 2.53 5.45
CA LEU A 34 -6.54 3.69 4.83
C LEU A 34 -6.06 4.69 5.86
N THR A 35 -6.89 5.04 6.84
CA THR A 35 -6.53 6.06 7.85
C THR A 35 -5.37 5.62 8.76
N SER A 36 -5.18 4.31 8.95
CA SER A 36 -4.11 3.76 9.79
C SER A 36 -2.76 3.58 9.07
N LEU A 37 -2.66 3.85 7.76
CA LEU A 37 -1.39 3.75 7.03
C LEU A 37 -0.46 4.93 7.33
N ASP A 38 0.84 4.71 7.17
CA ASP A 38 1.87 5.74 7.32
C ASP A 38 1.73 6.91 6.33
N ALA A 39 2.42 8.02 6.63
CA ALA A 39 2.45 9.22 5.80
C ALA A 39 3.09 9.00 4.40
N SER A 40 3.84 7.92 4.21
CA SER A 40 4.40 7.54 2.90
C SER A 40 3.31 7.18 1.87
N TYR A 41 2.11 6.83 2.33
CA TYR A 41 0.97 6.49 1.49
C TYR A 41 0.00 7.67 1.29
N THR A 42 0.31 8.89 1.75
CA THR A 42 -0.63 10.03 1.73
C THR A 42 -1.24 10.30 0.37
N ASN A 43 -0.44 10.39 -0.70
CA ASN A 43 -0.97 10.64 -2.04
C ASN A 43 -1.92 9.52 -2.53
N MET A 44 -1.60 8.27 -2.20
CA MET A 44 -2.44 7.12 -2.54
C MET A 44 -3.76 7.16 -1.75
N LYS A 45 -3.68 7.47 -0.45
CA LYS A 45 -4.86 7.64 0.42
C LYS A 45 -5.81 8.70 -0.13
N GLU A 46 -5.28 9.88 -0.46
CA GLU A 46 -6.08 10.97 -1.01
C GLU A 46 -6.71 10.59 -2.36
N ALA A 47 -5.94 9.95 -3.25
CA ALA A 47 -6.45 9.51 -4.54
C ALA A 47 -7.60 8.50 -4.41
N ILE A 48 -7.53 7.59 -3.43
CA ILE A 48 -8.59 6.61 -3.17
C ILE A 48 -9.81 7.30 -2.54
N MET A 49 -9.60 8.08 -1.47
CA MET A 49 -10.66 8.72 -0.69
C MET A 49 -11.47 9.73 -1.49
N TYR A 50 -10.84 10.46 -2.42
CA TYR A 50 -11.50 11.51 -3.21
C TYR A 50 -11.78 11.07 -4.66
N GLY A 51 -11.28 9.91 -5.08
CA GLY A 51 -11.41 9.43 -6.46
C GLY A 51 -12.53 8.42 -6.69
N ARG A 52 -13.21 7.94 -5.64
CA ARG A 52 -14.24 6.90 -5.72
C ARG A 52 -15.45 7.28 -4.87
N ASP A 53 -16.65 6.97 -5.37
CA ASP A 53 -17.92 7.19 -4.66
C ASP A 53 -18.23 6.07 -3.64
N SER A 54 -17.65 4.89 -3.84
CA SER A 54 -17.80 3.73 -2.96
C SER A 54 -16.45 3.03 -2.82
N LEU A 55 -16.19 2.48 -1.64
CA LEU A 55 -14.95 1.79 -1.34
C LEU A 55 -15.22 0.45 -0.69
N THR A 56 -14.57 -0.59 -1.21
CA THR A 56 -14.60 -1.93 -0.62
C THR A 56 -13.25 -2.30 -0.01
N PHE A 57 -13.27 -3.17 1.00
CA PHE A 57 -12.05 -3.59 1.69
C PHE A 57 -11.09 -4.32 0.74
N ASP A 58 -11.60 -5.24 -0.07
CA ASP A 58 -10.83 -6.01 -1.06
C ASP A 58 -10.14 -5.12 -2.10
N GLU A 59 -10.81 -4.05 -2.55
CA GLU A 59 -10.21 -3.08 -3.48
C GLU A 59 -9.02 -2.36 -2.84
N VAL A 60 -9.15 -1.92 -1.59
CA VAL A 60 -8.06 -1.25 -0.88
C VAL A 60 -6.87 -2.18 -0.69
N GLN A 61 -7.12 -3.44 -0.29
CA GLN A 61 -6.07 -4.44 -0.16
C GLN A 61 -5.34 -4.67 -1.50
N SER A 62 -6.09 -4.79 -2.59
CA SER A 62 -5.52 -4.97 -3.93
C SER A 62 -4.62 -3.80 -4.35
N ILE A 63 -5.06 -2.55 -4.09
CA ILE A 63 -4.27 -1.35 -4.39
C ILE A 63 -3.00 -1.31 -3.52
N LEU A 64 -3.10 -1.69 -2.25
CA LEU A 64 -1.94 -1.74 -1.35
C LEU A 64 -0.89 -2.75 -1.82
N HIS A 65 -1.31 -3.95 -2.22
CA HIS A 65 -0.39 -4.95 -2.78
C HIS A 65 0.28 -4.45 -4.06
N ALA A 66 -0.48 -3.81 -4.96
CA ALA A 66 0.08 -3.25 -6.19
C ALA A 66 1.11 -2.14 -5.90
N ARG A 67 0.86 -1.29 -4.88
CA ARG A 67 1.79 -0.22 -4.50
C ARG A 67 3.06 -0.76 -3.87
N GLU A 68 2.97 -1.81 -3.05
CA GLU A 68 4.14 -2.47 -2.47
C GLU A 68 5.01 -3.10 -3.56
N LEU A 69 4.41 -3.74 -4.57
CA LEU A 69 5.14 -4.28 -5.73
C LEU A 69 5.89 -3.18 -6.49
N GLN A 70 5.22 -2.06 -6.80
CA GLN A 70 5.85 -0.92 -7.48
C GLN A 70 7.02 -0.35 -6.67
N LYS A 71 6.86 -0.21 -5.36
CA LYS A 71 7.92 0.30 -4.47
C LYS A 71 9.14 -0.62 -4.44
N GLN A 72 8.94 -1.94 -4.56
CA GLN A 72 10.03 -2.90 -4.70
C GLN A 72 10.75 -2.82 -6.05
N GLU A 73 10.05 -2.39 -7.11
CA GLU A 73 10.67 -2.15 -8.42
C GLU A 73 11.44 -0.82 -8.46
N GLU A 74 10.85 0.25 -7.92
CA GLU A 74 11.49 1.58 -7.78
C GLU A 74 12.84 1.47 -7.02
N SER A 75 12.86 0.73 -5.91
CA SER A 75 14.09 0.51 -5.13
C SER A 75 15.16 -0.35 -5.82
N LYS A 76 14.80 -1.15 -6.82
CA LYS A 76 15.77 -1.90 -7.64
C LYS A 76 16.39 -1.02 -8.72
N ASP A 77 15.65 -0.06 -9.26
CA ASP A 77 16.12 0.87 -10.29
C ASP A 77 17.07 1.94 -9.71
N GLU A 78 16.91 2.28 -8.43
CA GLU A 78 17.85 3.14 -7.69
C GLU A 78 19.23 2.49 -7.45
N SER A 79 19.31 1.16 -7.55
CA SER A 79 20.58 0.41 -7.55
C SER A 79 21.14 0.22 -8.97
N GLY A 80 20.68 1.03 -9.92
CA GLY A 80 21.27 1.15 -11.26
C GLY A 80 22.59 1.91 -11.22
N GLU A 81 23.69 1.20 -10.93
CA GLU A 81 25.01 1.54 -11.51
C GLU A 81 24.91 1.51 -13.04
N GLY A 82 24.39 2.59 -13.62
CA GLY A 82 23.94 2.62 -15.01
C GLY A 82 24.36 3.86 -15.78
N LEU A 83 25.43 4.56 -15.37
CA LEU A 83 26.06 5.60 -16.19
C LEU A 83 27.58 5.41 -16.21
N ASN A 84 28.04 4.23 -16.62
CA ASN A 84 29.42 4.12 -17.09
C ASN A 84 29.51 4.79 -18.47
N ILE A 85 29.89 6.07 -18.46
CA ILE A 85 30.33 6.82 -19.64
C ILE A 85 31.60 6.13 -20.14
N ARG A 86 31.44 5.06 -20.93
CA ARG A 86 32.54 4.35 -21.58
C ARG A 86 33.16 5.31 -22.59
N GLY A 87 34.34 5.83 -22.23
CA GLY A 87 35.05 6.89 -22.92
C GLY A 87 35.19 6.66 -24.42
N ARG A 88 34.94 7.71 -25.19
CA ARG A 88 35.56 7.86 -26.50
C ARG A 88 36.96 8.42 -26.27
N SER A 89 37.96 7.55 -26.37
CA SER A 89 39.30 7.99 -26.78
C SER A 89 39.21 8.36 -28.24
N ASP A 90 39.19 9.66 -28.53
CA ASP A 90 39.53 10.16 -29.85
C ASP A 90 41.02 10.52 -29.88
N LYS A 91 41.61 10.17 -31.01
CA LYS A 91 43.04 10.05 -31.31
C LYS A 91 43.71 11.40 -31.54
#